data_AF-A0A6G3U745-F1
#
_entry.id   AF-A0A6G3U745-F1
#
_cell.length_a   1.000
_cell.length_b   1.000
_cell.length_c   1.000
_cell.angle_alpha   90.00
_cell.angle_beta   90.00
_cell.angle_gamma   90.00
#
_symmetry.space_group_name_H-M   'P 1'
#
loop_
_entity.id
_entity.type
_entity.pdbx_description
1 polymer ?
#
loop_
_entity_poly.entity_id
_entity_poly.type
_entity_poly.pdbx_seq_one_letter_code
_entity_poly.pdbx_strand_id
1 'polypeptide(L)' 'MSDTGVKSPLLVVGDALLDRDLTGRSDRLAPDAPVPVVDDCAETTRPGGAALTAYLA' A
#
# COMPACT_ATOMS: atom_id res chain seq x y z
N MET A 1 -2.60 40.97 -9.93
CA MET A 1 -2.64 39.61 -10.50
C MET A 1 -1.74 38.73 -9.65
N SER A 2 -2.32 38.14 -8.62
CA SER A 2 -1.68 37.12 -7.78
C SER A 2 -2.84 36.41 -7.09
N ASP A 3 -3.37 35.41 -7.79
CA ASP A 3 -4.23 34.40 -7.18
C ASP A 3 -3.34 33.56 -6.26
N THR A 4 -3.29 33.94 -5.00
CA THR A 4 -2.68 33.12 -3.95
C THR A 4 -3.60 31.91 -3.80
N GLY A 5 -3.27 30.82 -4.48
CA GLY A 5 -4.08 29.61 -4.54
C GLY A 5 -4.48 29.13 -3.15
N VAL A 6 -5.72 29.42 -2.75
CA VAL A 6 -6.28 28.94 -1.50
C VAL A 6 -6.44 27.43 -1.63
N LYS A 7 -5.73 26.66 -0.79
CA LYS A 7 -6.02 25.23 -0.64
C LYS A 7 -7.39 25.09 0.02
N SER A 8 -8.38 24.69 -0.76
CA SER A 8 -9.69 24.30 -0.24
C SER A 8 -9.60 22.98 0.53
N PRO A 9 -10.35 22.81 1.64
CA PRO A 9 -10.38 21.55 2.37
C PRO A 9 -10.94 20.42 1.50
N LEU A 10 -10.30 19.25 1.52
CA LEU A 10 -10.71 18.05 0.80
C LEU A 10 -11.32 17.03 1.76
N LEU A 11 -12.49 16.49 1.42
CA LEU A 11 -13.11 15.35 2.10
C LEU A 11 -12.96 14.10 1.23
N VAL A 12 -12.29 13.08 1.76
CA VAL A 12 -12.18 11.76 1.13
C VAL A 12 -13.17 10.81 1.81
N VAL A 13 -14.04 10.17 1.02
CA VAL A 13 -15.01 9.17 1.50
C VAL A 13 -14.79 7.88 0.74
N GLY A 14 -14.63 6.78 1.47
CA GLY A 14 -14.44 5.44 0.92
C GLY A 14 -13.76 4.54 1.95
N ASP A 15 -13.44 3.32 1.53
CA ASP A 15 -12.83 2.32 2.41
C ASP A 15 -11.35 2.64 2.65
N ALA A 16 -11.00 2.85 3.91
CA ALA A 16 -9.61 2.98 4.34
C ALA A 16 -9.02 1.58 4.51
N LEU A 17 -7.94 1.32 3.77
CA LEU A 17 -7.23 0.04 3.83
C LEU A 17 -5.81 0.23 4.34
N LEU A 18 -5.22 -0.86 4.81
CA LEU A 18 -3.83 -0.95 5.20
C LEU A 18 -3.15 -1.96 4.30
N ASP A 19 -2.33 -1.47 3.38
CA ASP A 19 -1.54 -2.31 2.51
C ASP A 19 -0.33 -2.83 3.29
N ARG A 20 -0.11 -4.14 3.22
CA ARG A 20 1.00 -4.86 3.85
C ARG A 20 1.77 -5.56 2.75
N ASP A 21 2.89 -4.97 2.37
CA ASP A 21 3.75 -5.53 1.34
C ASP A 21 4.78 -6.45 2.00
N LEU A 22 4.81 -7.73 1.61
CA LEU A 22 5.82 -8.69 2.03
C LEU A 22 6.83 -8.89 0.90
N THR A 23 8.11 -8.66 1.19
CA THR A 23 9.21 -8.89 0.24
C THR A 23 10.19 -9.87 0.84
N GLY A 24 10.40 -11.00 0.18
CA GLY A 24 11.32 -12.05 0.62
C GLY A 24 11.96 -12.77 -0.56
N ARG A 25 12.65 -13.87 -0.28
CA ARG A 25 13.30 -14.71 -1.29
C ARG A 25 12.44 -15.93 -1.60
N SER A 26 12.48 -16.39 -2.85
CA SER A 26 11.75 -17.57 -3.30
C SER A 26 12.70 -18.56 -3.96
N ASP A 27 13.37 -19.35 -3.13
CA ASP A 27 14.42 -20.28 -3.58
C ASP A 27 13.94 -21.74 -3.66
N ARG A 28 12.68 -22.02 -3.28
CA ARG A 28 12.09 -23.37 -3.30
C ARG A 28 10.60 -23.34 -3.65
N LEU A 29 10.09 -24.50 -4.08
CA LEU A 29 8.66 -24.74 -4.28
C LEU A 29 8.05 -25.44 -3.07
N ALA A 30 6.74 -25.30 -2.92
CA ALA A 30 5.97 -26.07 -1.97
C ALA A 30 6.03 -27.57 -2.32
N PRO A 31 6.01 -28.47 -1.32
CA PRO A 31 6.14 -29.91 -1.55
C PRO A 31 4.93 -30.53 -2.26
N ASP A 32 3.77 -29.88 -2.19
CA ASP A 32 2.47 -30.38 -2.62
C ASP A 32 1.90 -29.66 -3.87
N ALA A 33 2.54 -28.58 -4.31
CA ALA A 33 2.11 -27.81 -5.48
C ALA A 33 3.28 -27.03 -6.11
N PRO A 34 3.22 -26.73 -7.44
CA PRO A 34 4.24 -25.95 -8.13
C PRO A 34 4.12 -24.44 -7.83
N VAL A 35 4.03 -24.08 -6.55
CA VAL A 35 3.96 -22.69 -6.07
C VAL A 35 5.22 -22.33 -5.28
N PRO A 36 5.76 -21.12 -5.44
CA PRO A 36 6.93 -20.67 -4.69
C PRO A 36 6.63 -20.52 -3.21
N VAL A 37 7.60 -20.85 -2.36
CA VAL A 37 7.58 -20.44 -0.96
C VAL A 37 8.43 -19.19 -0.81
N VAL A 38 7.85 -18.15 -0.19
CA VAL A 38 8.56 -16.90 0.11
C VAL A 38 9.07 -16.97 1.55
N ASP A 39 10.39 -17.01 1.70
CA ASP A 39 11.11 -17.06 2.98
C ASP A 39 11.81 -15.70 3.24
N ASP A 40 12.25 -15.44 4.48
CA ASP A 40 12.94 -14.21 4.91
C ASP A 40 12.20 -12.90 4.57
N CYS A 41 10.88 -12.87 4.78
CA CYS A 41 10.06 -11.70 4.45
C CYS A 41 10.34 -10.48 5.33
N ALA A 42 10.68 -9.37 4.70
CA ALA A 42 10.52 -8.04 5.28
C ALA A 42 9.10 -7.52 4.99
N GLU A 43 8.50 -6.86 5.98
CA GLU A 43 7.17 -6.25 5.86
C GLU A 43 7.29 -4.73 5.77
N THR A 44 6.58 -4.13 4.81
CA THR A 44 6.36 -2.69 4.74
C THR A 44 4.87 -2.40 4.78
N THR A 45 4.49 -1.38 5.54
CA THR A 45 3.09 -1.02 5.76
C THR A 45 2.83 0.34 5.15
N ARG A 46 1.75 0.49 4.37
CA ARG A 46 1.37 1.79 3.80
C ARG A 46 -0.15 1.96 3.79
N PRO A 47 -0.65 3.21 3.81
CA PRO A 47 -2.07 3.43 3.63
C PRO A 47 -2.51 2.94 2.23
N GLY A 48 -3.68 2.32 2.17
CA GLY A 48 -4.34 1.83 0.96
C GLY A 48 -5.75 2.41 0.81
N GLY A 49 -6.34 2.25 -0.37
CA GLY A 49 -7.69 2.74 -0.65
C GLY A 49 -7.87 4.23 -0.33
N ALA A 50 -8.95 4.59 0.36
CA ALA A 50 -9.24 5.96 0.76
C ALA A 50 -8.18 6.55 1.70
N ALA A 51 -7.48 5.72 2.48
CA ALA A 51 -6.38 6.20 3.33
C ALA A 51 -5.20 6.68 2.48
N LEU A 52 -4.89 6.01 1.37
CA LEU A 52 -3.83 6.45 0.45
C LEU A 52 -4.21 7.79 -0.19
N THR A 53 -5.46 7.91 -0.66
CA THR A 53 -5.97 9.15 -1.24
C THR A 53 -5.90 10.30 -0.25
N ALA A 54 -6.32 10.10 1.00
CA ALA A 54 -6.24 11.12 2.04
C ALA A 54 -4.79 11.49 2.41
N TYR A 55 -3.87 10.52 2.40
CA TYR A 55 -2.46 10.74 2.71
C TYR A 55 -1.73 11.59 1.66
N LEU A 56 -2.14 11.50 0.39
CA LEU A 56 -1.49 12.19 -0.74
C LEU A 56 -2.12 13.56 -1.08
N ALA A 57 -3.25 13.91 -0.45
CA ALA A 57 -4.03 15.11 -0.75
C ALA A 57 -3.45 16.43 -0.19
#